data_AF-A0A7W0M1J3-F1
#
_entry.id   AF-A0A7W0M1J3-F1
#
_cell.length_a   1.000
_cell.length_b   1.000
_cell.length_c   1.000
_cell.angle_alpha   90.00
_cell.angle_beta   90.00
_cell.angle_gamma   90.00
#
_symmetry.space_group_name_H-M   'P 1'
#
loop_
_entity.id
_entity.type
_entity.pdbx_description
1 polymer ?
#
loop_
_entity_poly.entity_id
_entity_poly.type
_entity_poly.pdbx_seq_one_letter_code
_entity_poly.pdbx_strand_id
1 'polypeptide(L)' 'MKPSNSEIVVSLCANGPLLVRGAAVIRDEAGKEHPVTRPVVAICRCGKTSRAPWCDGTHKLIRIANP' A
#
# COMPACT_ATOMS: atom_id res chain seq x y z
N MET A 1 30.62 12.14 -4.16
CA MET A 1 29.15 12.25 -4.28
C MET A 1 28.61 10.85 -4.55
N LYS A 2 28.05 10.15 -3.57
CA LYS A 2 27.42 8.83 -3.83
C LYS A 2 26.03 9.09 -4.43
N PRO A 3 25.57 8.29 -5.40
CA PRO A 3 24.18 8.38 -5.84
C PRO A 3 23.28 8.12 -4.63
N SER A 4 22.39 9.05 -4.31
CA SER A 4 21.34 8.82 -3.32
C SER A 4 20.39 7.78 -3.90
N ASN A 5 20.65 6.51 -3.63
CA ASN A 5 19.79 5.44 -4.08
C ASN A 5 18.46 5.54 -3.32
N SER A 6 17.48 6.25 -3.89
CA SER A 6 16.11 6.34 -3.37
C SER A 6 15.38 5.05 -3.69
N GLU A 7 15.84 3.93 -3.12
CA GLU A 7 15.29 2.62 -3.39
C GLU A 7 13.83 2.55 -2.92
N ILE A 8 12.93 2.26 -3.85
CA ILE A 8 11.53 1.97 -3.54
C ILE A 8 11.41 0.46 -3.39
N VAL A 9 11.14 0.01 -2.16
CA VAL A 9 10.96 -1.40 -1.86
C VAL A 9 9.48 -1.71 -1.76
N VAL A 10 9.07 -2.73 -2.50
CA VAL A 10 7.69 -3.22 -2.53
C VAL A 10 7.66 -4.66 -2.01
N SER A 11 6.88 -4.91 -0.97
CA SER A 11 6.77 -6.24 -0.34
C SER A 11 5.33 -6.72 -0.30
N LEU A 12 5.11 -7.95 -0.75
CA LEU A 12 3.81 -8.61 -0.71
C LEU A 12 3.62 -9.28 0.65
N CYS A 13 2.60 -8.88 1.41
CA CYS A 13 2.17 -9.65 2.56
C CYS A 13 1.24 -10.78 2.10
N ALA A 14 1.48 -12.01 2.56
CA ALA A 14 0.59 -13.14 2.32
C ALA A 14 -0.82 -12.79 2.80
N ASN A 15 -1.79 -12.82 1.88
CA ASN A 15 -3.19 -12.46 2.14
C ASN A 15 -3.39 -11.07 2.79
N GLY A 16 -2.44 -10.18 2.57
CA GLY A 16 -2.40 -8.86 3.19
C GLY A 16 -2.15 -7.77 2.15
N PRO A 17 -1.88 -6.54 2.62
CA PRO A 17 -1.59 -5.42 1.76
C PRO A 17 -0.27 -5.57 1.01
N LEU A 18 -0.04 -4.64 0.08
CA LEU A 18 1.28 -4.37 -0.46
C LEU A 18 1.96 -3.33 0.45
N LEU A 19 3.12 -3.65 1.02
CA LEU A 19 3.92 -2.67 1.76
C LEU A 19 4.84 -1.95 0.77
N VAL A 20 4.79 -0.62 0.77
CA VAL A 20 5.63 0.22 -0.08
C VAL A 20 6.47 1.12 0.83
N ARG A 21 7.79 1.05 0.67
CA ARG A 21 8.77 1.85 1.42
C ARG A 21 9.48 2.81 0.47
N GLY A 22 9.70 4.04 0.92
CA GLY A 22 10.50 5.03 0.20
C GLY A 22 9.77 5.75 -0.95
N ALA A 23 8.51 5.42 -1.22
CA ALA A 23 7.70 6.16 -2.18
C ALA A 23 7.27 7.52 -1.62
N ALA A 24 7.34 8.56 -2.46
CA ALA A 24 6.81 9.89 -2.15
C ALA A 24 5.33 10.05 -2.55
N VAL A 25 4.91 9.34 -3.61
CA VAL A 25 3.56 9.40 -4.18
C VAL A 25 3.13 8.01 -4.61
N ILE A 26 1.86 7.71 -4.43
CA ILE A 26 1.18 6.55 -5.04
C ILE A 26 0.17 7.09 -6.04
N ARG A 27 0.20 6.60 -7.28
CA ARG A 27 -0.79 6.93 -8.31
C ARG A 27 -1.79 5.79 -8.45
N ASP A 28 -3.08 6.11 -8.45
CA ASP A 28 -4.12 5.12 -8.69
C ASP A 28 -4.46 4.95 -10.19
N GLU A 29 -5.37 4.03 -10.50
CA GLU A 29 -5.79 3.72 -11.88
C GLU A 29 -6.44 4.91 -12.60
N ALA A 30 -7.05 5.84 -11.85
CA ALA A 30 -7.61 7.08 -12.40
C ALA A 30 -6.55 8.17 -12.62
N GLY A 31 -5.27 7.87 -12.33
CA GLY A 31 -4.17 8.81 -12.41
C GLY A 31 -4.10 9.78 -11.23
N LYS A 32 -4.97 9.63 -10.21
CA LYS A 32 -4.94 10.51 -9.04
C LYS A 32 -3.73 10.18 -8.17
N GLU A 33 -3.07 11.24 -7.73
CA GLU A 33 -1.89 11.16 -6.88
C GLU A 33 -2.27 11.20 -5.40
N HIS A 34 -1.69 10.28 -4.64
CA HIS A 34 -1.85 10.14 -3.20
C HIS A 34 -0.48 10.37 -2.54
N PRO A 35 -0.25 11.55 -1.95
CA PRO A 35 1.01 11.85 -1.28
C PRO A 35 1.28 10.90 -0.10
N VAL A 36 2.50 10.39 -0.02
CA VAL A 36 2.95 9.52 1.06
C VAL A 36 3.61 10.36 2.14
N THR A 37 3.04 10.31 3.35
CA THR A 37 3.54 11.06 4.51
C THR A 37 4.28 10.17 5.52
N ARG A 38 4.39 8.87 5.23
CA ARG A 38 5.01 7.87 6.13
C ARG A 38 6.13 7.12 5.41
N PRO A 39 7.21 6.72 6.10
CA PRO A 39 8.30 5.97 5.50
C PRO A 39 7.88 4.65 4.83
N VAL A 40 6.79 4.06 5.34
CA VAL A 40 6.14 2.87 4.79
C VAL A 40 4.63 3.08 4.79
N VAL A 41 3.99 2.70 3.69
CA VAL A 41 2.53 2.69 3.54
C VAL A 41 2.06 1.31 3.12
N ALA A 42 0.80 1.00 3.42
CA ALA A 42 0.17 -0.26 3.07
C ALA A 42 -0.92 0.01 2.02
N ILE A 43 -0.79 -0.57 0.83
CA ILE A 43 -1.79 -0.47 -0.25
C ILE A 43 -2.76 -1.64 -0.15
N CYS A 44 -4.04 -1.33 -0.27
CA CYS A 44 -5.09 -2.32 -0.25
C CYS A 44 -5.01 -3.22 -1.49
N ARG A 45 -5.08 -4.53 -1.27
CA ARG A 45 -5.19 -5.55 -2.32
C ARG A 45 -6.51 -6.32 -2.29
N CYS A 46 -7.34 -6.13 -1.27
CA CYS A 46 -8.59 -6.86 -1.12
C CYS A 46 -9.81 -6.17 -1.75
N GLY A 47 -9.67 -4.90 -2.15
CA GLY A 47 -10.77 -4.12 -2.75
C GLY A 47 -11.91 -3.76 -1.80
N LYS A 48 -11.77 -4.01 -0.49
CA LYS A 48 -12.83 -3.75 0.52
C LYS A 48 -12.52 -2.60 1.48
N THR A 49 -11.45 -1.86 1.24
CA THR A 49 -11.11 -0.72 2.09
C THR A 49 -12.11 0.44 1.89
N SER A 50 -12.40 1.18 2.96
CA SER A 50 -13.11 2.46 2.89
C SER A 50 -12.17 3.66 2.63
N ARG A 51 -10.86 3.42 2.56
CA ARG A 51 -9.82 4.45 2.49
C ARG A 51 -8.86 4.24 1.31
N ALA A 52 -9.40 3.81 0.17
CA ALA A 52 -8.62 3.56 -1.04
C ALA A 52 -7.68 4.76 -1.36
N PRO A 53 -6.42 4.50 -1.73
CA PRO A 53 -5.80 3.19 -2.02
C PRO A 53 -5.23 2.47 -0.79
N TRP A 54 -5.38 3.03 0.41
CA TRP A 54 -4.72 2.54 1.62
C TRP A 54 -5.41 1.32 2.21
N CYS A 55 -4.63 0.42 2.82
CA CYS A 55 -5.17 -0.66 3.62
C CYS A 55 -5.60 -0.13 5.00
N ASP A 56 -6.85 -0.39 5.38
CA ASP A 56 -7.43 -0.05 6.69
C ASP A 56 -7.62 -1.26 7.62
N GLY A 57 -7.19 -2.45 7.18
CA GLY A 57 -7.30 -3.69 7.94
C GLY A 57 -8.54 -4.53 7.64
N THR A 58 -9.47 -4.06 6.79
CA THR A 58 -10.69 -4.80 6.42
C THR A 58 -10.41 -6.20 5.86
N HIS A 59 -9.25 -6.41 5.22
CA HIS A 59 -8.81 -7.72 4.73
C HIS A 59 -8.76 -8.81 5.83
N LYS A 60 -8.55 -8.44 7.09
CA LYS A 60 -8.55 -9.39 8.20
C LYS A 60 -9.95 -9.88 8.54
N LEU A 61 -10.96 -9.02 8.39
CA LEU A 61 -12.36 -9.32 8.72
C LEU A 61 -13.00 -10.20 7.65
N ILE A 62 -12.80 -9.87 6.37
CA ILE A 62 -13.41 -10.62 5.26
C ILE A 62 -12.86 -12.04 5.14
N ARG A 63 -11.61 -12.29 5.54
CA ARG A 63 -11.02 -13.64 5.50
C ARG A 63 -11.55 -14.54 6.61
N ILE A 64 -11.98 -13.96 7.74
CA ILE A 64 -12.69 -14.74 8.76
C ILE A 64 -14.06 -15.17 8.21
N ALA A 65 -14.69 -14.32 7.38
CA ALA A 65 -16.01 -14.59 6.80
C ALA A 65 -15.98 -15.53 5.56
N ASN A 66 -14.81 -15.79 4.97
CA ASN A 66 -14.65 -16.69 3.82
C ASN A 66 -13.29 -17.42 3.92
N PRO A 67 -13.21 -18.53 4.68
CA PRO A 67 -11.97 -19.23 4.99
C PRO A 67 -11.25 -19.80 3.76
#